data_AF-A0A3S9MGW3-F1
#
_entry.id   AF-A0A3S9MGW3-F1
#
_cell.length_a   1.000
_cell.length_b   1.000
_cell.length_c   1.000
_cell.angle_alpha   90.00
_cell.angle_beta   90.00
_cell.angle_gamma   90.00
#
_symmetry.space_group_name_H-M   'P 1'
#
loop_
_entity.id
_entity.type
_entity.pdbx_description
1 polymer ?
#
loop_
_entity_poly.entity_id
_entity_poly.type
_entity_poly.pdbx_seq_one_letter_code
_entity_poly.pdbx_strand_id
1 'polypeptide(L)'
;MPEGAHRRAATTGRARLLPGPDPYRDRRGAVPAARHRQEPPAQGTDPPAALSGSSAVITADPHDLAGAYAADALTGEERETFLRHVADCPDCATETALQQEAAAWLALAAARTSPPGLRERVLAEAARTPQLPPTLPAQAGERRRRRSTPRLVHLALAASLAAAAALGGLAAWQHQEARQTRQEAASQAADFARLLAAPDTAFVKKDLSYGGSGTVAVSRRLNQAAYFCRGLTPLPADKIYQLWYVAPGNKVRSAGLLRAESTLQAVSLPPPDTAAALAVTVEPSTGSAKPTTDPLTTWLLPTA
;
A
#
# COMPACT_ATOMS: atom_id res chain seq x y z
N MET A 1 69.97 -55.06 34.31
CA MET A 1 70.49 -55.92 33.22
C MET A 1 69.63 -55.68 32.00
N PRO A 2 70.24 -55.42 30.84
CA PRO A 2 70.01 -54.24 29.97
C PRO A 2 69.28 -54.65 28.66
N GLU A 3 69.06 -53.89 27.58
CA GLU A 3 69.70 -52.79 26.81
C GLU A 3 68.58 -52.14 25.95
N GLY A 4 68.66 -51.00 25.25
CA GLY A 4 69.70 -50.03 24.87
C GLY A 4 68.97 -48.89 24.12
N ALA A 5 69.31 -47.61 24.37
CA ALA A 5 70.17 -46.74 23.54
C ALA A 5 69.61 -46.51 22.11
N HIS A 6 69.45 -45.30 21.56
CA HIS A 6 70.39 -44.18 21.47
C HIS A 6 69.69 -42.87 21.04
N ARG A 7 70.25 -41.72 21.48
CA ARG A 7 70.10 -40.41 20.83
C ARG A 7 70.94 -40.36 19.54
N ARG A 8 70.48 -39.66 18.51
CA ARG A 8 71.33 -38.90 17.58
C ARG A 8 70.63 -37.63 17.08
N ALA A 9 71.45 -36.61 16.88
CA ALA A 9 71.13 -35.29 16.39
C ALA A 9 71.31 -35.19 14.86
N ALA A 10 70.80 -34.06 14.33
CA ALA A 10 71.40 -33.19 13.33
C ALA A 10 70.78 -33.10 11.92
N THR A 11 70.63 -31.81 11.52
CA THR A 11 70.96 -31.19 10.22
C THR A 11 70.05 -31.34 8.99
N THR A 12 69.34 -30.23 8.71
CA THR A 12 69.35 -29.40 7.48
C THR A 12 69.44 -30.06 6.09
N GLY A 13 68.56 -29.63 5.17
CA GLY A 13 68.96 -29.44 3.76
C GLY A 13 67.89 -29.68 2.68
N ARG A 14 67.31 -28.57 2.20
CA ARG A 14 66.57 -28.28 0.94
C ARG A 14 66.65 -29.31 -0.22
N ALA A 15 65.54 -29.49 -0.96
CA ALA A 15 65.26 -28.85 -2.28
C ALA A 15 64.37 -29.68 -3.26
N ARG A 16 63.31 -28.99 -3.78
CA ARG A 16 62.74 -28.97 -5.15
C ARG A 16 61.90 -30.14 -5.72
N LEU A 17 60.71 -29.77 -6.24
CA LEU A 17 60.16 -29.90 -7.64
C LEU A 17 58.59 -29.87 -7.56
N LEU A 18 57.88 -28.75 -7.85
CA LEU A 18 57.16 -28.32 -9.11
C LEU A 18 55.96 -29.23 -9.54
N PRO A 19 54.88 -28.79 -10.28
CA PRO A 19 54.52 -27.47 -10.87
C PRO A 19 53.00 -27.02 -10.87
N GLY A 20 52.73 -25.74 -11.18
CA GLY A 20 51.61 -25.17 -12.00
C GLY A 20 50.15 -25.15 -11.47
N PRO A 21 49.31 -24.11 -11.76
CA PRO A 21 49.04 -23.64 -13.12
C PRO A 21 49.00 -22.09 -13.36
N ASP A 22 48.86 -21.79 -14.66
CA ASP A 22 48.92 -20.56 -15.49
C ASP A 22 47.95 -19.38 -15.18
N PRO A 23 48.04 -18.21 -15.88
CA PRO A 23 47.85 -16.87 -15.32
C PRO A 23 46.57 -16.17 -15.81
N TYR A 24 46.09 -15.19 -15.04
CA TYR A 24 45.01 -14.29 -15.46
C TYR A 24 45.54 -12.93 -15.92
N ARG A 25 44.92 -12.43 -16.99
CA ARG A 25 45.31 -11.34 -17.89
C ARG A 25 45.21 -9.95 -17.25
N ASP A 26 46.24 -9.15 -17.51
CA ASP A 26 46.25 -7.69 -17.46
C ASP A 26 45.67 -7.14 -18.79
N ARG A 27 44.64 -6.29 -18.71
CA ARG A 27 44.20 -5.41 -19.79
C ARG A 27 43.72 -4.08 -19.21
N ARG A 28 44.67 -3.15 -19.09
CA ARG A 28 44.39 -1.71 -19.00
C ARG A 28 43.67 -1.24 -20.26
N GLY A 29 42.49 -0.66 -20.10
CA GLY A 29 41.82 0.14 -21.12
C GLY A 29 42.46 1.52 -21.21
N ALA A 30 42.72 1.98 -22.43
CA ALA A 30 43.39 3.24 -22.73
C ALA A 30 42.57 4.47 -22.28
N VAL A 31 43.26 5.43 -21.67
CA VAL A 31 42.73 6.76 -21.30
C VAL A 31 42.85 7.70 -22.51
N PRO A 32 41.78 8.40 -22.93
CA PRO A 32 41.90 9.51 -23.87
C PRO A 32 42.42 10.77 -23.16
N ALA A 33 43.35 11.46 -23.82
CA ALA A 33 43.99 12.67 -23.34
C ALA A 33 43.01 13.84 -23.13
N ALA A 34 43.26 14.60 -22.07
CA ALA A 34 42.57 15.85 -21.76
C ALA A 34 42.86 16.93 -22.83
N ARG A 35 41.80 17.52 -23.40
CA ARG A 35 41.86 18.83 -24.05
C ARG A 35 40.64 19.68 -23.66
N HIS A 36 40.96 20.82 -23.07
CA HIS A 36 40.17 22.05 -22.90
C HIS A 36 38.82 22.01 -22.15
N ARG A 37 38.91 22.42 -20.88
CA ARG A 37 38.10 23.46 -20.21
C ARG A 37 36.62 23.52 -20.62
N GLN A 38 35.77 22.77 -19.92
CA GLN A 38 34.35 23.06 -19.71
C GLN A 38 33.88 22.34 -18.43
N GLU A 39 33.28 23.10 -17.51
CA GLU A 39 32.75 22.60 -16.23
C GLU A 39 31.50 21.73 -16.46
N PRO A 40 31.28 20.66 -15.67
CA PRO A 40 30.08 19.85 -15.78
C PRO A 40 28.85 20.57 -15.17
N PRO A 41 27.69 20.57 -15.84
CA PRO A 41 26.47 21.21 -15.33
C PRO A 41 25.80 20.37 -14.22
N ALA A 42 25.05 21.07 -13.38
CA ALA A 42 24.35 20.57 -12.20
C ALA A 42 23.31 19.46 -12.50
N GLN A 43 23.22 18.49 -11.60
CA GLN A 43 22.17 17.47 -11.59
C GLN A 43 20.82 18.09 -11.20
N GLY A 44 19.86 17.99 -12.11
CA GLY A 44 18.44 18.34 -11.89
C GLY A 44 17.55 17.20 -12.38
N THR A 45 16.88 16.58 -11.41
CA THR A 45 15.69 15.70 -11.42
C THR A 45 15.03 15.31 -12.75
N ASP A 46 14.99 14.00 -13.01
CA ASP A 46 14.05 13.34 -13.93
C ASP A 46 12.90 12.61 -13.16
N PRO A 47 11.70 12.49 -13.76
CA PRO A 47 10.43 12.05 -13.14
C PRO A 47 10.32 10.53 -12.87
N PRO A 48 9.39 10.10 -11.99
CA PRO A 48 9.32 8.70 -11.57
C PRO A 48 8.77 7.79 -12.69
N ALA A 49 9.59 6.81 -13.06
CA ALA A 49 9.20 5.66 -13.87
C ALA A 49 8.26 4.73 -13.09
N ALA A 50 7.23 4.24 -13.77
CA ALA A 50 6.30 3.23 -13.29
C ALA A 50 7.05 1.98 -12.81
N LEU A 51 6.80 1.56 -11.56
CA LEU A 51 7.34 0.31 -11.04
C LEU A 51 6.44 -0.86 -11.48
N SER A 52 6.91 -1.51 -12.53
CA SER A 52 6.66 -2.92 -12.81
C SER A 52 6.94 -3.75 -11.56
N GLY A 53 5.99 -4.61 -11.19
CA GLY A 53 6.17 -5.59 -10.13
C GLY A 53 7.30 -6.53 -10.46
N SER A 54 8.46 -6.28 -9.87
CA SER A 54 9.45 -7.31 -9.62
C SER A 54 9.34 -7.70 -8.15
N SER A 55 9.46 -8.99 -7.88
CA SER A 55 9.82 -9.51 -6.57
C SER A 55 11.24 -9.02 -6.24
N ALA A 56 11.35 -7.74 -5.90
CA ALA A 56 12.44 -7.22 -5.13
C ALA A 56 11.98 -7.33 -3.68
N VAL A 57 12.72 -8.08 -2.87
CA VAL A 57 12.69 -7.92 -1.43
C VAL A 57 13.16 -6.48 -1.18
N ILE A 58 12.22 -5.54 -1.18
CA ILE A 58 12.41 -4.26 -0.54
C ILE A 58 12.47 -4.65 0.92
N THR A 59 13.68 -4.76 1.46
CA THR A 59 13.87 -4.87 2.90
C THR A 59 13.23 -3.64 3.50
N ALA A 60 12.02 -3.79 4.04
CA ALA A 60 11.32 -2.70 4.70
C ALA A 60 12.24 -2.14 5.78
N ASP A 61 12.30 -0.81 5.87
CA ASP A 61 13.10 -0.15 6.89
C ASP A 61 12.59 -0.62 8.28
N PRO A 62 13.45 -1.20 9.14
CA PRO A 62 13.05 -1.59 10.48
C PRO A 62 12.40 -0.47 11.31
N HIS A 63 12.70 0.80 11.01
CA HIS A 63 12.05 1.94 11.67
C HIS A 63 10.55 2.04 11.39
N ASP A 64 10.07 1.53 10.25
CA ASP A 64 8.65 1.62 9.85
C ASP A 64 7.81 0.42 10.32
N LEU A 65 8.44 -0.57 10.97
CA LEU A 65 7.80 -1.84 11.28
C LEU A 65 7.12 -1.89 12.66
N ALA A 66 7.28 -0.86 13.50
CA ALA A 66 6.75 -0.86 14.87
C ALA A 66 5.22 -1.09 14.91
N GLY A 67 4.48 -0.43 14.02
CA GLY A 67 3.01 -0.52 14.02
C GLY A 67 2.52 -1.91 13.58
N ALA A 68 3.20 -2.49 12.58
CA ALA A 68 2.92 -3.83 12.12
C ALA A 68 3.33 -4.89 13.16
N TYR A 69 4.42 -4.65 13.92
CA TYR A 69 4.80 -5.49 15.06
C TYR A 69 3.75 -5.44 16.17
N ALA A 70 3.27 -4.25 16.54
CA ALA A 70 2.26 -4.07 17.57
C ALA A 70 0.91 -4.75 17.23
N ALA A 71 0.57 -4.83 15.94
CA ALA A 71 -0.62 -5.52 15.43
C ALA A 71 -0.41 -7.02 15.16
N ASP A 72 0.74 -7.60 15.50
CA ASP A 72 1.14 -8.98 15.21
C ASP A 72 1.06 -9.34 13.71
N ALA A 73 1.40 -8.39 12.84
CA ALA A 73 1.25 -8.49 11.39
C ALA A 73 2.56 -8.71 10.61
N LEU A 74 3.71 -8.80 11.31
CA LEU A 74 5.00 -9.08 10.68
C LEU A 74 5.15 -10.56 10.34
N THR A 75 5.82 -10.85 9.22
CA THR A 75 6.31 -12.19 8.92
C THR A 75 7.42 -12.60 9.90
N GLY A 76 7.76 -13.89 9.97
CA GLY A 76 8.80 -14.38 10.88
C GLY A 76 10.16 -13.71 10.65
N GLU A 77 10.56 -13.53 9.39
CA GLU A 77 11.83 -12.89 9.03
C GLU A 77 11.84 -11.39 9.36
N GLU A 78 10.76 -10.68 9.06
CA GLU A 78 10.61 -9.26 9.41
C GLU A 78 10.59 -9.06 10.92
N ARG A 79 9.91 -9.94 11.66
CA ARG A 79 9.86 -9.91 13.12
C ARG A 79 11.24 -10.09 13.73
N GLU A 80 12.00 -11.08 13.27
CA GLU A 80 13.37 -11.32 13.76
C GLU A 80 14.29 -10.13 13.45
N THR A 81 14.15 -9.54 12.27
CA THR A 81 14.92 -8.37 11.85
C THR A 81 14.57 -7.14 12.69
N PHE A 82 13.28 -6.88 12.89
CA PHE A 82 12.77 -5.79 13.70
C PHE A 82 13.17 -5.92 15.18
N LEU A 83 13.04 -7.12 15.76
CA LEU A 83 13.42 -7.37 17.16
C LEU A 83 14.92 -7.15 17.38
N ARG A 84 15.76 -7.50 16.40
CA ARG A 84 17.19 -7.21 16.46
C ARG A 84 17.47 -5.70 16.45
N HIS A 85 16.74 -4.95 15.63
CA HIS A 85 16.84 -3.49 15.56
C HIS A 85 16.38 -2.81 16.86
N VAL A 86 15.22 -3.21 17.40
CA VAL A 86 14.67 -2.65 18.64
C VAL A 86 15.60 -2.87 19.84
N ALA A 87 16.39 -3.95 19.84
CA ALA A 87 17.38 -4.20 20.89
C ALA A 87 18.47 -3.11 20.95
N ASP A 88 18.78 -2.46 19.82
CA ASP A 88 19.87 -1.49 19.68
C ASP A 88 19.38 -0.05 19.44
N CYS A 89 18.06 0.18 19.31
CA CYS A 89 17.46 1.48 19.00
C CYS A 89 16.40 1.91 20.06
N PRO A 90 16.77 2.79 21.02
CA PRO A 90 15.88 3.25 22.10
C PRO A 90 14.60 3.95 21.62
N ASP A 91 14.68 4.70 20.52
CA ASP A 91 13.54 5.40 19.95
C ASP A 91 12.49 4.42 19.43
N CYS A 92 12.93 3.40 18.67
CA CYS A 92 12.06 2.33 18.20
C CYS A 92 11.51 1.48 19.34
N ALA A 93 12.26 1.26 20.42
CA ALA A 93 11.75 0.59 21.61
C ALA A 93 10.61 1.39 22.27
N THR A 94 10.78 2.71 22.38
CA THR A 94 9.77 3.62 22.93
C THR A 94 8.52 3.66 22.05
N GLU A 95 8.70 3.81 20.74
CA GLU A 95 7.59 3.82 19.78
C GLU A 95 6.82 2.51 19.78
N THR A 96 7.53 1.37 19.82
CA THR A 96 6.92 0.04 19.90
C THR A 96 6.06 -0.10 21.15
N ALA A 97 6.55 0.35 22.31
CA ALA A 97 5.79 0.30 23.55
C ALA A 97 4.49 1.12 23.46
N LEU A 98 4.56 2.35 22.93
CA LEU A 98 3.39 3.22 22.73
C LEU A 98 2.35 2.59 21.79
N GLN A 99 2.80 1.97 20.70
CA GLN A 99 1.91 1.34 19.74
C GLN A 99 1.30 0.04 20.26
N GLN A 100 2.04 -0.74 21.05
CA GLN A 100 1.50 -1.90 21.76
C GLN A 100 0.45 -1.50 22.80
N GLU A 101 0.65 -0.38 23.51
CA GLU A 101 -0.35 0.16 24.42
C GLU A 101 -1.64 0.55 23.67
N ALA A 102 -1.51 1.27 22.55
CA ALA A 102 -2.65 1.62 21.71
C ALA A 102 -3.38 0.37 21.18
N ALA A 103 -2.63 -0.65 20.75
CA ALA A 103 -3.19 -1.94 20.32
C ALA A 103 -3.93 -2.65 21.46
N ALA A 104 -3.42 -2.59 22.69
CA ALA A 104 -4.08 -3.16 23.87
C ALA A 104 -5.41 -2.46 24.18
N TRP A 105 -5.46 -1.12 24.08
CA TRP A 105 -6.71 -0.37 24.25
C TRP A 105 -7.76 -0.74 23.20
N LEU A 106 -7.35 -0.89 21.94
CA LEU A 106 -8.23 -1.35 20.86
C LEU A 106 -8.73 -2.78 21.10
N ALA A 107 -7.87 -3.68 21.57
CA ALA A 107 -8.23 -5.05 21.90
C ALA A 107 -9.24 -5.13 23.05
N LEU A 108 -9.09 -4.30 24.08
CA LEU A 108 -10.04 -4.18 25.18
C LEU A 108 -11.39 -3.66 24.70
N ALA A 109 -11.41 -2.65 23.84
CA ALA A 109 -12.65 -2.12 23.26
C ALA A 109 -13.37 -3.14 22.37
N ALA A 110 -12.63 -4.03 21.70
CA ALA A 110 -13.17 -5.09 20.85
C ALA A 110 -13.48 -6.40 21.60
N ALA A 111 -13.17 -6.49 22.88
CA ALA A 111 -13.30 -7.73 23.66
C ALA A 111 -14.76 -8.19 23.76
N ARG A 112 -14.96 -9.51 23.70
CA ARG A 112 -16.26 -10.16 23.85
C ARG A 112 -16.26 -11.10 25.04
N THR A 113 -17.43 -11.34 25.62
CA THR A 113 -17.59 -12.32 26.69
C THR A 113 -17.16 -13.70 26.20
N SER A 114 -16.21 -14.31 26.90
CA SER A 114 -15.77 -15.68 26.61
C SER A 114 -16.91 -16.67 26.87
N PRO A 115 -17.05 -17.74 26.06
CA PRO A 115 -17.94 -18.85 26.37
C PRO A 115 -17.66 -19.45 27.77
N PRO A 116 -18.70 -19.93 28.48
CA PRO A 116 -18.53 -20.59 29.77
C PRO A 116 -17.66 -21.84 29.62
N GLY A 117 -16.78 -22.10 30.59
CA GLY A 117 -15.89 -23.27 30.60
C GLY A 117 -14.65 -23.15 29.71
N LEU A 118 -14.49 -22.08 28.92
CA LEU A 118 -13.30 -21.91 28.06
C LEU A 118 -12.02 -21.77 28.90
N ARG A 119 -12.08 -21.02 30.00
CA ARG A 119 -10.94 -20.81 30.90
C ARG A 119 -10.46 -22.13 31.49
N GLU A 120 -11.39 -22.93 32.01
CA GLU A 120 -11.10 -24.23 32.62
C GLU A 120 -10.49 -25.20 31.59
N ARG A 121 -11.03 -25.21 30.36
CA ARG A 121 -10.49 -26.02 29.26
C ARG A 121 -9.07 -25.60 28.88
N VAL A 122 -8.82 -24.30 28.73
CA VAL A 122 -7.48 -23.78 28.38
C VAL A 122 -6.48 -24.10 29.48
N LEU A 123 -6.83 -23.89 30.75
CA LEU A 123 -5.95 -24.21 31.88
C LEU A 123 -5.68 -25.72 32.00
N ALA A 124 -6.69 -26.56 31.77
CA ALA A 124 -6.51 -28.01 31.78
C ALA A 124 -5.60 -28.48 30.63
N GLU A 125 -5.69 -27.86 29.46
CA GLU A 125 -4.84 -28.18 28.31
C GLU A 125 -3.41 -27.68 28.51
N ALA A 126 -3.25 -26.47 29.05
CA ALA A 126 -1.94 -25.91 29.39
C ALA A 126 -1.21 -26.79 30.43
N ALA A 127 -1.93 -27.31 31.43
CA ALA A 127 -1.35 -28.19 32.44
C ALA A 127 -0.86 -29.54 31.88
N ARG A 128 -1.46 -30.02 30.80
CA ARG A 128 -1.05 -31.26 30.11
C ARG A 128 -0.07 -31.04 28.96
N THR A 129 0.11 -29.80 28.53
CA THR A 129 1.05 -29.43 27.46
C THR A 129 2.39 -29.06 28.08
N PRO A 130 3.50 -29.76 27.74
CA PRO A 130 4.83 -29.35 28.16
C PRO A 130 5.12 -27.92 27.65
N GLN A 131 5.27 -26.97 28.56
CA GLN A 131 5.48 -25.55 28.23
C GLN A 131 6.94 -25.23 27.87
N LEU A 132 7.86 -26.10 28.27
CA LEU A 132 9.29 -25.99 28.01
C LEU A 132 9.76 -27.20 27.19
N PRO A 133 10.71 -27.02 26.27
CA PRO A 133 11.39 -28.15 25.68
C PRO A 133 12.04 -28.98 26.80
N PRO A 134 11.96 -30.32 26.76
CA PRO A 134 12.57 -31.15 27.78
C PRO A 134 14.07 -30.86 27.84
N THR A 135 14.58 -30.54 29.02
CA THR A 135 16.02 -30.41 29.28
C THR A 135 16.62 -31.80 29.21
N LEU A 136 17.05 -32.22 28.03
CA LEU A 136 17.71 -33.50 27.84
C LEU A 136 19.12 -33.42 28.46
N PRO A 137 19.50 -34.30 29.41
CA PRO A 137 20.92 -34.54 29.63
C PRO A 137 21.50 -35.08 28.32
N ALA A 138 22.65 -34.55 27.91
CA ALA A 138 23.37 -35.02 26.75
C ALA A 138 23.70 -36.51 26.92
N GLN A 139 22.90 -37.38 26.31
CA GLN A 139 23.20 -38.80 26.19
C GLN A 139 23.07 -39.25 24.74
N ALA A 140 24.07 -40.04 24.38
CA ALA A 140 24.39 -40.54 23.06
C ALA A 140 23.22 -41.27 22.37
N GLY A 141 22.93 -40.82 21.16
CA GLY A 141 22.82 -41.68 19.98
C GLY A 141 21.87 -42.88 20.06
N GLU A 142 20.57 -42.64 20.19
CA GLU A 142 19.59 -43.64 19.80
C GLU A 142 19.49 -43.71 18.26
N ARG A 143 19.73 -44.90 17.72
CA ARG A 143 19.60 -45.20 16.29
C ARG A 143 18.15 -44.98 15.85
N ARG A 144 17.91 -43.85 15.20
CA ARG A 144 16.66 -43.50 14.52
C ARG A 144 16.34 -44.55 13.46
N ARG A 145 15.44 -45.49 13.75
CA ARG A 145 14.80 -46.31 12.71
C ARG A 145 14.11 -45.34 11.75
N ARG A 146 14.61 -45.30 10.51
CA ARG A 146 14.09 -44.51 9.40
C ARG A 146 12.71 -45.06 9.02
N ARG A 147 11.66 -44.67 9.75
CA ARG A 147 10.28 -44.89 9.31
C ARG A 147 10.08 -44.06 8.05
N SER A 148 9.94 -44.76 6.93
CA SER A 148 9.48 -44.21 5.65
C SER A 148 8.17 -43.48 5.90
N THR A 149 8.19 -42.15 5.75
CA THR A 149 6.96 -41.35 5.71
C THR A 149 6.20 -41.77 4.46
N PRO A 150 4.95 -42.27 4.56
CA PRO A 150 4.19 -42.66 3.38
C PRO A 150 4.00 -41.44 2.49
N ARG A 151 4.11 -41.62 1.16
CA ARG A 151 4.02 -40.56 0.14
C ARG A 151 2.77 -39.68 0.27
N LEU A 152 1.72 -40.19 0.93
CA LEU A 152 0.48 -39.49 1.23
C LEU A 152 0.64 -38.31 2.21
N VAL A 153 1.59 -38.36 3.17
CA VAL A 153 1.83 -37.25 4.10
C VAL A 153 2.50 -36.06 3.39
N HIS A 154 3.38 -36.33 2.43
CA HIS A 154 4.01 -35.31 1.60
C HIS A 154 3.00 -34.65 0.64
N LEU A 155 2.04 -35.42 0.10
CA LEU A 155 0.95 -34.90 -0.72
C LEU A 155 -0.04 -34.06 0.09
N ALA A 156 -0.37 -34.46 1.33
CA ALA A 156 -1.24 -33.69 2.21
C ALA A 156 -0.60 -32.35 2.62
N LEU A 157 0.71 -32.35 2.95
CA LEU A 157 1.45 -31.13 3.27
C LEU A 157 1.51 -30.16 2.07
N ALA A 158 1.76 -30.70 0.86
CA ALA A 158 1.77 -29.90 -0.36
C ALA A 158 0.39 -29.27 -0.66
N ALA A 159 -0.69 -30.03 -0.46
CA ALA A 159 -2.05 -29.52 -0.62
C ALA A 159 -2.39 -28.41 0.40
N SER A 160 -1.98 -28.54 1.66
CA SER A 160 -2.18 -27.52 2.69
C SER A 160 -1.40 -26.23 2.40
N LEU A 161 -0.15 -26.34 1.93
CA LEU A 161 0.65 -25.19 1.52
C LEU A 161 0.06 -24.48 0.30
N ALA A 162 -0.43 -25.24 -0.68
CA ALA A 162 -1.11 -24.67 -1.85
C ALA A 162 -2.41 -23.95 -1.44
N ALA A 163 -3.20 -24.52 -0.52
CA ALA A 163 -4.40 -23.89 0.00
C ALA A 163 -4.09 -22.60 0.79
N ALA A 164 -3.05 -22.62 1.64
CA ALA A 164 -2.61 -21.44 2.38
C ALA A 164 -2.11 -20.32 1.44
N ALA A 165 -1.35 -20.68 0.39
CA ALA A 165 -0.91 -19.73 -0.63
C ALA A 165 -2.09 -19.14 -1.42
N ALA A 166 -3.08 -19.95 -1.78
CA ALA A 166 -4.28 -19.49 -2.48
C ALA A 166 -5.12 -18.54 -1.61
N LEU A 167 -5.34 -18.87 -0.33
CA LEU A 167 -6.07 -18.02 0.61
C LEU A 167 -5.31 -16.74 0.94
N GLY A 168 -3.99 -16.83 1.14
CA GLY A 168 -3.11 -15.67 1.35
C GLY A 168 -3.08 -14.74 0.14
N GLY A 169 -3.04 -15.30 -1.08
CA GLY A 169 -3.15 -14.54 -2.32
C GLY A 169 -4.51 -13.81 -2.45
N LEU A 170 -5.60 -14.47 -2.06
CA LEU A 170 -6.94 -13.87 -2.07
C LEU A 170 -7.05 -12.71 -1.05
N ALA A 171 -6.52 -12.90 0.16
CA ALA A 171 -6.52 -11.88 1.20
C ALA A 171 -5.65 -10.67 0.83
N ALA A 172 -4.47 -10.91 0.24
CA ALA A 172 -3.60 -9.85 -0.26
C ALA A 172 -4.26 -9.07 -1.42
N TRP A 173 -4.95 -9.78 -2.33
CA TRP A 173 -5.69 -9.16 -3.43
C TRP A 173 -6.84 -8.28 -2.91
N GLN A 174 -7.65 -8.79 -1.98
CA GLN A 174 -8.71 -8.00 -1.34
C GLN A 174 -8.19 -6.79 -0.58
N HIS A 175 -7.07 -6.93 0.12
CA HIS A 175 -6.44 -5.81 0.83
C HIS A 175 -5.90 -4.75 -0.12
N GLN A 176 -5.35 -5.17 -1.26
CA GLN A 176 -4.86 -4.27 -2.29
C GLN A 176 -6.01 -3.49 -2.93
N GLU A 177 -7.13 -4.14 -3.25
CA GLU A 177 -8.31 -3.49 -3.82
C GLU A 177 -8.94 -2.49 -2.83
N ALA A 178 -8.97 -2.83 -1.54
CA ALA A 178 -9.39 -1.91 -0.48
C ALA A 178 -8.43 -0.71 -0.33
N ARG A 179 -7.12 -0.91 -0.51
CA ARG A 179 -6.14 0.19 -0.50
C ARG A 179 -6.31 1.11 -1.70
N GLN A 180 -6.49 0.56 -2.90
CA GLN A 180 -6.75 1.34 -4.11
C GLN A 180 -8.00 2.20 -3.95
N THR A 181 -9.11 1.60 -3.52
CA THR A 181 -10.36 2.33 -3.28
C THR A 181 -10.19 3.46 -2.26
N ARG A 182 -9.46 3.23 -1.17
CA ARG A 182 -9.18 4.25 -0.15
C ARG A 182 -8.28 5.37 -0.68
N GLN A 183 -7.26 5.04 -1.46
CA GLN A 183 -6.35 6.03 -2.06
C GLN A 183 -7.09 6.90 -3.07
N GLU A 184 -7.97 6.32 -3.89
CA GLU A 184 -8.84 7.06 -4.81
C GLU A 184 -9.81 7.99 -4.06
N ALA A 185 -10.43 7.51 -2.99
CA ALA A 185 -11.30 8.36 -2.16
C ALA A 185 -10.51 9.50 -1.49
N ALA A 186 -9.31 9.22 -0.99
CA ALA A 186 -8.44 10.21 -0.37
C ALA A 186 -7.95 11.27 -1.37
N SER A 187 -7.58 10.87 -2.59
CA SER A 187 -7.17 11.81 -3.63
C SER A 187 -8.33 12.70 -4.08
N GLN A 188 -9.52 12.13 -4.27
CA GLN A 188 -10.73 12.91 -4.57
C GLN A 188 -11.05 13.91 -3.46
N ALA A 189 -10.98 13.50 -2.19
CA ALA A 189 -11.20 14.39 -1.06
C ALA A 189 -10.17 15.53 -1.00
N ALA A 190 -8.90 15.23 -1.29
CA ALA A 190 -7.84 16.24 -1.35
C ALA A 190 -8.05 17.23 -2.51
N ASP A 191 -8.50 16.78 -3.67
CA ASP A 191 -8.81 17.66 -4.81
C ASP A 191 -10.01 18.58 -4.50
N PHE A 192 -11.05 18.05 -3.86
CA PHE A 192 -12.16 18.86 -3.35
C PHE A 192 -11.71 19.91 -2.34
N ALA A 193 -10.90 19.50 -1.35
CA ALA A 193 -10.37 20.42 -0.34
C ALA A 193 -9.51 21.50 -0.99
N ARG A 194 -8.69 21.16 -1.99
CA ARG A 194 -7.88 22.10 -2.77
C ARG A 194 -8.74 23.10 -3.52
N LEU A 195 -9.81 22.65 -4.19
CA LEU A 195 -10.78 23.53 -4.84
C LEU A 195 -11.40 24.47 -3.80
N LEU A 196 -11.93 23.98 -2.69
CA LEU A 196 -12.59 24.83 -1.70
C LEU A 196 -11.64 25.82 -1.01
N ALA A 197 -10.37 25.47 -0.85
CA ALA A 197 -9.35 26.31 -0.22
C ALA A 197 -8.66 27.27 -1.19
N ALA A 198 -8.87 27.14 -2.50
CA ALA A 198 -8.22 28.02 -3.47
C ALA A 198 -8.77 29.45 -3.35
N PRO A 199 -7.89 30.47 -3.38
CA PRO A 199 -8.28 31.85 -3.11
C PRO A 199 -9.18 32.45 -4.21
N ASP A 200 -9.18 31.87 -5.41
CA ASP A 200 -10.00 32.27 -6.55
C ASP A 200 -11.29 31.43 -6.67
N THR A 201 -11.60 30.58 -5.68
CA THR A 201 -12.81 29.77 -5.73
C THR A 201 -14.05 30.60 -5.49
N ALA A 202 -14.88 30.66 -6.51
CA ALA A 202 -16.17 31.33 -6.46
C ALA A 202 -17.31 30.32 -6.30
N PHE A 203 -18.28 30.67 -5.47
CA PHE A 203 -19.48 29.87 -5.22
C PHE A 203 -20.70 30.59 -5.80
N VAL A 204 -21.38 29.95 -6.73
CA VAL A 204 -22.63 30.47 -7.32
C VAL A 204 -23.77 29.54 -6.94
N LYS A 205 -24.61 29.98 -6.01
CA LYS A 205 -25.79 29.24 -5.54
C LYS A 205 -27.04 29.69 -6.27
N LYS A 206 -27.91 28.74 -6.62
CA LYS A 206 -29.29 28.98 -7.08
C LYS A 206 -30.23 27.93 -6.51
N ASP A 207 -31.44 28.35 -6.21
CA ASP A 207 -32.53 27.43 -5.93
C ASP A 207 -33.11 26.91 -7.24
N LEU A 208 -33.50 25.63 -7.23
CA LEU A 208 -34.04 24.97 -8.40
C LEU A 208 -35.55 25.08 -8.38
N SER A 209 -36.14 25.49 -9.50
CA SER A 209 -37.59 25.64 -9.69
C SER A 209 -38.36 24.35 -9.36
N TYR A 210 -37.69 23.20 -9.52
CA TYR A 210 -38.21 21.86 -9.28
C TYR A 210 -37.84 21.27 -7.93
N GLY A 211 -37.37 22.09 -6.97
CA GLY A 211 -37.05 21.68 -5.61
C GLY A 211 -35.55 21.52 -5.34
N GLY A 212 -35.16 21.86 -4.11
CA GLY A 212 -33.78 21.83 -3.66
C GLY A 212 -32.97 23.06 -4.09
N SER A 213 -31.67 22.98 -3.85
CA SER A 213 -30.72 24.05 -4.20
C SER A 213 -29.45 23.45 -4.79
N GLY A 214 -28.87 24.15 -5.76
CA GLY A 214 -27.61 23.81 -6.41
C GLY A 214 -26.57 24.93 -6.25
N THR A 215 -25.35 24.56 -5.92
CA THR A 215 -24.21 25.47 -5.80
C THR A 215 -23.08 24.97 -6.68
N VAL A 216 -22.57 25.84 -7.54
CA VAL A 216 -21.36 25.56 -8.31
C VAL A 216 -20.17 26.22 -7.61
N ALA A 217 -19.14 25.44 -7.31
CA ALA A 217 -17.83 25.95 -6.92
C ALA A 217 -16.90 25.85 -8.13
N VAL A 218 -16.18 26.92 -8.45
CA VAL A 218 -15.25 26.94 -9.59
C VAL A 218 -13.99 27.75 -9.24
N SER A 219 -12.83 27.19 -9.55
CA SER A 219 -11.54 27.89 -9.57
C SER A 219 -11.00 27.84 -10.99
N ARG A 220 -10.80 29.03 -11.59
CA ARG A 220 -10.24 29.15 -12.94
C ARG A 220 -8.75 28.87 -12.94
N ARG A 221 -8.05 29.26 -11.87
CA ARG A 221 -6.62 29.02 -11.71
C ARG A 221 -6.29 27.53 -11.63
N LEU A 222 -7.12 26.76 -10.91
CA LEU A 222 -6.96 25.30 -10.85
C LEU A 222 -7.59 24.58 -12.05
N ASN A 223 -8.39 25.27 -12.86
CA ASN A 223 -9.27 24.68 -13.87
C ASN A 223 -10.09 23.52 -13.30
N GLN A 224 -10.70 23.74 -12.14
CA GLN A 224 -11.49 22.75 -11.41
C GLN A 224 -12.87 23.32 -11.08
N ALA A 225 -13.86 22.44 -11.05
CA ALA A 225 -15.20 22.79 -10.61
C ALA A 225 -15.88 21.61 -9.92
N ALA A 226 -16.79 21.94 -9.03
CA ALA A 226 -17.63 21.00 -8.33
C ALA A 226 -19.07 21.52 -8.26
N TYR A 227 -20.01 20.58 -8.25
CA TYR A 227 -21.42 20.88 -8.03
C TYR A 227 -21.88 20.27 -6.71
N PHE A 228 -22.55 21.10 -5.91
CA PHE A 228 -23.17 20.70 -4.66
C PHE A 228 -24.68 20.86 -4.77
N CYS A 229 -25.43 19.84 -4.37
CA CYS A 229 -26.88 19.93 -4.35
C CYS A 229 -27.49 19.23 -3.16
N ARG A 230 -28.68 19.68 -2.77
CA ARG A 230 -29.46 19.09 -1.68
C ARG A 230 -30.94 19.18 -1.98
N GLY A 231 -31.67 18.12 -1.65
CA GLY A 231 -33.14 18.09 -1.72
C GLY A 231 -33.68 18.17 -3.15
N LEU A 232 -32.97 17.60 -4.11
CA LEU A 232 -33.47 17.50 -5.49
C LEU A 232 -34.69 16.59 -5.53
N THR A 233 -35.69 16.96 -6.31
CA THR A 233 -36.88 16.13 -6.50
C THR A 233 -36.49 14.81 -7.20
N PRO A 234 -36.85 13.65 -6.63
CA PRO A 234 -36.65 12.36 -7.27
C PRO A 234 -37.30 12.30 -8.65
N LEU A 235 -36.58 11.77 -9.62
CA LEU A 235 -37.06 11.57 -10.98
C LEU A 235 -37.55 10.12 -11.18
N PRO A 236 -38.43 9.87 -12.18
CA PRO A 236 -38.73 8.52 -12.64
C PRO A 236 -37.47 7.73 -13.00
N ALA A 237 -37.52 6.40 -12.90
CA ALA A 237 -36.36 5.52 -13.07
C ALA A 237 -35.71 5.58 -14.47
N ASP A 238 -36.46 6.03 -15.48
CA ASP A 238 -35.99 6.23 -16.86
C ASP A 238 -35.37 7.61 -17.10
N LYS A 239 -35.22 8.43 -16.05
CA LYS A 239 -34.70 9.80 -16.12
C LYS A 239 -33.54 10.05 -15.15
N ILE A 240 -32.70 11.02 -15.48
CA ILE A 240 -31.57 11.46 -14.66
C ILE A 240 -31.34 12.97 -14.85
N TYR A 241 -30.76 13.64 -13.86
CA TYR A 241 -30.27 14.99 -14.05
C TYR A 241 -28.93 14.94 -14.78
N GLN A 242 -28.74 15.79 -15.79
CA GLN A 242 -27.47 15.93 -16.47
C GLN A 242 -26.99 17.38 -16.40
N LEU A 243 -25.74 17.54 -15.99
CA LEU A 243 -25.05 18.82 -15.93
C LEU A 243 -24.33 19.07 -17.26
N TRP A 244 -24.34 20.32 -17.71
CA TRP A 244 -23.78 20.74 -18.99
C TRP A 244 -22.93 21.99 -18.82
N TYR A 245 -21.70 21.95 -19.30
CA TYR A 245 -20.93 23.15 -19.53
C TYR A 245 -21.41 23.84 -20.81
N VAL A 246 -21.62 25.14 -20.72
CA VAL A 246 -21.95 26.00 -21.87
C VAL A 246 -20.77 26.94 -22.09
N ALA A 247 -20.08 26.74 -23.21
CA ALA A 247 -18.98 27.60 -23.64
C ALA A 247 -19.50 28.81 -24.46
N PRO A 248 -18.68 29.88 -24.61
CA PRO A 248 -18.96 30.97 -25.53
C PRO A 248 -19.36 30.46 -26.92
N GLY A 249 -20.36 31.09 -27.55
CA GLY A 249 -20.95 30.61 -28.80
C GLY A 249 -21.94 29.46 -28.64
N ASN A 250 -22.48 29.25 -27.43
CA ASN A 250 -23.54 28.30 -27.10
C ASN A 250 -23.19 26.83 -27.37
N LYS A 251 -21.90 26.49 -27.32
CA LYS A 251 -21.44 25.09 -27.42
C LYS A 251 -21.64 24.41 -26.08
N VAL A 252 -22.35 23.29 -26.09
CA VAL A 252 -22.68 22.51 -24.88
C VAL A 252 -21.86 21.23 -24.80
N ARG A 253 -21.34 20.92 -23.61
CA ARG A 253 -20.60 19.68 -23.31
C ARG A 253 -21.12 19.09 -22.00
N SER A 254 -21.31 17.77 -21.96
CA SER A 254 -21.70 17.08 -20.73
C SER A 254 -20.64 17.28 -19.64
N ALA A 255 -21.09 17.69 -18.46
CA ALA A 255 -20.27 17.88 -17.26
C ALA A 255 -20.48 16.76 -16.23
N GLY A 256 -21.57 15.99 -16.33
CA GLY A 256 -21.79 14.85 -15.44
C GLY A 256 -23.25 14.47 -15.31
N LEU A 257 -23.48 13.28 -14.75
CA LEU A 257 -24.80 12.76 -14.43
C LEU A 257 -25.01 12.82 -12.92
N LEU A 258 -26.24 13.11 -12.51
CA LEU A 258 -26.60 13.31 -11.13
C LEU A 258 -27.94 12.61 -10.84
N ARG A 259 -27.94 11.75 -9.82
CA ARG A 259 -29.16 11.15 -9.29
C ARG A 259 -29.68 12.00 -8.14
N ALA A 260 -30.99 12.19 -8.05
CA ALA A 260 -31.56 12.86 -6.89
C ALA A 260 -31.45 11.95 -5.65
N GLU A 261 -30.87 12.49 -4.60
CA GLU A 261 -30.85 11.90 -3.26
C GLU A 261 -31.36 12.95 -2.26
N SER A 262 -31.85 12.48 -1.11
CA SER A 262 -32.35 13.35 -0.05
C SER A 262 -31.23 14.12 0.69
N THR A 263 -30.00 13.60 0.64
CA THR A 263 -28.83 14.16 1.34
C THR A 263 -28.09 15.20 0.50
N LEU A 264 -27.13 15.89 1.13
CA LEU A 264 -26.20 16.74 0.40
C LEU A 264 -25.29 15.86 -0.47
N GLN A 265 -25.25 16.15 -1.77
CA GLN A 265 -24.32 15.53 -2.70
C GLN A 265 -23.29 16.55 -3.15
N ALA A 266 -22.05 16.06 -3.35
CA ALA A 266 -20.96 16.79 -3.96
C ALA A 266 -20.44 15.96 -5.14
N VAL A 267 -20.39 16.55 -6.32
CA VAL A 267 -19.92 15.90 -7.54
C VAL A 267 -18.79 16.72 -8.12
N SER A 268 -17.63 16.09 -8.28
CA SER A 268 -16.50 16.69 -9.00
C SER A 268 -16.84 16.72 -10.47
N LEU A 269 -16.66 17.87 -11.11
CA LEU A 269 -16.93 18.04 -12.52
C LEU A 269 -15.62 17.95 -13.31
N PRO A 270 -15.67 17.51 -14.58
CA PRO A 270 -14.55 17.69 -15.50
C PRO A 270 -14.12 19.16 -15.53
N PRO A 271 -12.88 19.45 -15.96
CA PRO A 271 -12.39 20.82 -16.06
C PRO A 271 -13.37 21.74 -16.79
N PRO A 272 -13.69 22.92 -16.26
CA PRO A 272 -14.61 23.86 -16.89
C PRO A 272 -14.01 24.50 -18.15
N ASP A 273 -12.69 24.56 -18.29
CA ASP A 273 -11.99 25.15 -19.43
C ASP A 273 -12.51 26.58 -19.72
N THR A 274 -13.01 26.81 -20.93
CA THR A 274 -13.60 28.06 -21.40
C THR A 274 -15.10 28.17 -21.12
N ALA A 275 -15.71 27.24 -20.37
CA ALA A 275 -17.14 27.26 -20.08
C ALA A 275 -17.54 28.58 -19.39
N ALA A 276 -18.55 29.25 -19.93
CA ALA A 276 -19.11 30.48 -19.38
C ALA A 276 -20.28 30.21 -18.42
N ALA A 277 -20.92 29.05 -18.52
CA ALA A 277 -22.02 28.67 -17.65
C ALA A 277 -22.05 27.15 -17.39
N LEU A 278 -22.75 26.77 -16.32
CA LEU A 278 -23.19 25.40 -16.06
C LEU A 278 -24.72 25.37 -16.13
N ALA A 279 -25.30 24.43 -16.86
CA ALA A 279 -26.74 24.20 -16.94
C ALA A 279 -27.09 22.82 -16.43
N VAL A 280 -28.35 22.63 -15.99
CA VAL A 280 -28.87 21.32 -15.59
C VAL A 280 -30.18 21.04 -16.32
N THR A 281 -30.31 19.82 -16.85
CA THR A 281 -31.51 19.35 -17.56
C THR A 281 -31.95 17.99 -17.02
N VAL A 282 -33.15 17.55 -17.43
CA VAL A 282 -33.64 16.19 -17.19
C VAL A 282 -33.48 15.41 -18.48
N GLU A 283 -32.73 14.32 -18.43
CA GLU A 283 -32.35 13.51 -19.59
C GLU A 283 -32.78 12.05 -19.39
N PRO A 284 -32.80 11.22 -20.43
CA PRO A 284 -32.93 9.76 -20.28
C PRO A 284 -31.87 9.20 -19.32
N SER A 285 -32.17 8.10 -18.63
CA SER A 285 -31.30 7.54 -17.57
C SER A 285 -29.87 7.20 -18.01
N THR A 286 -29.64 6.99 -19.30
CA THR A 286 -28.31 6.78 -19.90
C THR A 286 -27.52 8.08 -20.14
N GLY A 287 -28.15 9.23 -19.90
CA GLY A 287 -27.70 10.53 -20.37
C GLY A 287 -27.94 10.75 -21.86
N SER A 288 -27.62 11.95 -22.31
CA SER A 288 -27.71 12.39 -23.70
C SER A 288 -26.36 12.95 -24.19
N ALA A 289 -26.18 12.99 -25.53
CA ALA A 289 -25.02 13.65 -26.15
C ALA A 289 -25.19 15.17 -26.26
N LYS A 290 -26.44 15.64 -26.32
CA LYS A 290 -26.85 17.06 -26.27
C LYS A 290 -28.10 17.17 -25.40
N PRO A 291 -28.37 18.34 -24.79
CA PRO A 291 -29.60 18.58 -24.05
C PRO A 291 -30.84 18.21 -24.88
N THR A 292 -31.74 17.40 -24.32
CA THR A 292 -33.03 17.06 -24.97
C THR A 292 -34.20 17.82 -24.38
N THR A 293 -34.03 18.40 -23.19
CA THR A 293 -35.01 19.25 -22.51
C THR A 293 -34.45 20.64 -22.27
N ASP A 294 -35.35 21.60 -22.01
CA ASP A 294 -34.95 22.95 -21.64
C ASP A 294 -34.21 22.94 -20.30
N PRO A 295 -33.17 23.78 -20.13
CA PRO A 295 -32.47 23.91 -18.86
C PRO A 295 -33.42 24.29 -17.72
N LEU A 296 -33.42 23.48 -16.65
CA LEU A 296 -34.16 23.82 -15.43
C LEU A 296 -33.58 25.07 -14.78
N THR A 297 -32.26 25.21 -14.82
CA THR A 297 -31.54 26.41 -14.41
C THR A 297 -30.17 26.47 -15.05
N THR A 298 -29.54 27.64 -14.96
CA THR A 298 -28.19 27.89 -15.48
C THR A 298 -27.44 28.81 -14.52
N TRP A 299 -26.23 28.42 -14.12
CA TRP A 299 -25.30 29.22 -13.32
C TRP A 299 -24.27 29.84 -14.24
N LEU A 300 -24.13 31.17 -14.19
CA LEU A 300 -23.01 31.85 -14.86
C LEU A 300 -21.74 31.58 -14.06
N LEU A 301 -20.69 31.12 -14.74
CA LEU A 301 -19.40 30.84 -14.13
C LEU A 301 -18.54 32.10 -14.17
N PRO A 302 -17.97 32.54 -13.04
CA PRO A 302 -17.05 33.68 -13.00
C PRO A 302 -15.87 33.49 -13.96
N THR A 303 -15.44 34.59 -14.59
CA THR A 303 -14.36 34.58 -15.57
C THR A 303 -12.97 34.79 -14.96
N ALA A 304 -12.89 35.49 -13.83
CA ALA A 304 -11.75 35.63 -12.92
C ALA A 304 -12.21 36.44 -11.70
#